data_AF-A0AAE4QB74-F1
#
_entry.id   AF-A0AAE4QB74-F1
#
_cell.length_a   1.000
_cell.length_b   1.000
_cell.length_c   1.000
_cell.angle_alpha   90.00
_cell.angle_beta   90.00
_cell.angle_gamma   90.00
#
_symmetry.space_group_name_H-M   'P 1'
#
loop_
_entity.id
_entity.type
_entity.pdbx_description
1 polymer ?
#
loop_
_entity_poly.entity_id
_entity_poly.type
_entity_poly.pdbx_seq_one_letter_code
_entity_poly.pdbx_strand_id
1 'polypeptide(L)'
;RDNGKISFRLNRVAHYYHSGADTGQVKAMSTYALELKVFMDWCVKKYQMRYTEVFVDPACKSLREELHKLGVFTLGAPNNSKDVSSKTKGIEVGIERGQNIISDGAFYLVNHSEEEYDHYHFLKEIGLYSRDDNGKPIDKDNHAMDEFRYSVNVFVHRYYN
;
A
#
# COMPACT_ATOMS: atom_id res chain seq x y z
N ARG A 1 -14.56 11.49 -17.21
CA ARG A 1 -14.58 12.97 -17.22
C ARG A 1 -15.94 13.38 -16.69
N ASP A 2 -16.01 13.87 -15.47
CA ASP A 2 -17.22 14.52 -14.97
C ASP A 2 -17.11 16.01 -15.28
N ASN A 3 -18.12 16.57 -15.95
CA ASN A 3 -18.21 17.99 -16.31
C ASN A 3 -16.95 18.56 -17.01
N GLY A 4 -16.29 17.77 -17.86
CA GLY A 4 -15.11 18.20 -18.62
C GLY A 4 -13.79 18.15 -17.86
N LYS A 5 -13.79 17.86 -16.55
CA LYS A 5 -12.57 17.68 -15.75
C LYS A 5 -12.10 16.22 -15.81
N ILE A 6 -10.80 16.00 -15.95
CA ILE A 6 -10.19 14.68 -15.79
C ILE A 6 -10.07 14.43 -14.29
N SER A 7 -10.63 13.32 -13.83
CA SER A 7 -10.48 12.81 -12.47
C SER A 7 -9.68 11.52 -12.50
N PHE A 8 -8.76 11.39 -11.55
CA PHE A 8 -7.98 10.17 -11.36
C PHE A 8 -8.56 9.35 -10.20
N ARG A 9 -8.31 8.04 -10.23
CA ARG A 9 -8.72 7.11 -9.17
C ARG A 9 -7.53 6.24 -8.79
N LEU A 10 -7.41 5.93 -7.51
CA LEU A 10 -6.47 4.96 -6.99
C LEU A 10 -7.18 3.60 -6.89
N ASN A 11 -6.80 2.68 -7.76
CA ASN A 11 -7.37 1.32 -7.77
C ASN A 11 -6.37 0.36 -7.11
N ARG A 12 -6.78 -0.29 -6.01
CA ARG A 12 -6.09 -1.49 -5.53
C ARG A 12 -6.60 -2.67 -6.33
N VAL A 13 -5.68 -3.39 -6.98
CA VAL A 13 -6.04 -4.47 -7.91
C VAL A 13 -5.57 -5.84 -7.44
N ALA A 14 -4.65 -5.91 -6.48
CA ALA A 14 -4.20 -7.17 -5.89
C ALA A 14 -3.58 -6.93 -4.52
N HIS A 15 -3.49 -7.97 -3.68
CA HIS A 15 -2.80 -7.93 -2.39
C HIS A 15 -2.05 -9.24 -2.15
N TYR A 16 -0.73 -9.16 -1.98
CA TYR A 16 0.06 -10.24 -1.40
C TYR A 16 0.19 -9.99 0.11
N TYR A 17 -0.12 -11.00 0.92
CA TYR A 17 -0.04 -10.94 2.37
C TYR A 17 0.58 -12.22 2.94
N HIS A 18 1.46 -12.05 3.92
CA HIS A 18 2.02 -13.16 4.69
C HIS A 18 2.31 -12.71 6.13
N SER A 19 1.85 -13.50 7.11
CA SER A 19 2.13 -13.32 8.53
C SER A 19 2.84 -14.55 9.07
N GLY A 20 4.09 -14.39 9.51
CA GLY A 20 4.84 -15.48 10.16
C GLY A 20 4.24 -15.89 11.51
N ALA A 21 3.53 -14.99 12.18
CA ALA A 21 2.81 -15.29 13.41
C ALA A 21 1.59 -16.18 13.15
N ASP A 22 0.84 -15.90 12.08
CA ASP A 22 -0.37 -16.66 11.74
C ASP A 22 -0.02 -18.02 11.12
N THR A 23 1.03 -18.07 10.30
CA THR A 23 1.45 -19.30 9.59
C THR A 23 2.41 -20.16 10.41
N GLY A 24 3.01 -19.61 11.47
CA GLY A 24 4.12 -20.24 12.20
C GLY A 24 5.42 -20.32 11.40
N GLN A 25 5.49 -19.71 10.21
CA GLN A 25 6.64 -19.79 9.32
C GLN A 25 7.34 -18.44 9.21
N VAL A 26 8.57 -18.35 9.74
CA VAL A 26 9.44 -17.20 9.50
C VAL A 26 10.20 -17.40 8.19
N LYS A 27 10.03 -16.47 7.25
CA LYS A 27 10.71 -16.48 5.95
C LYS A 27 11.91 -15.54 5.95
N ALA A 28 12.95 -15.92 5.22
CA ALA A 28 14.08 -15.03 4.96
C ALA A 28 13.68 -13.89 4.01
N MET A 29 14.39 -12.76 4.06
CA MET A 29 14.14 -11.62 3.17
C MET A 29 14.28 -11.97 1.69
N SER A 30 15.20 -12.86 1.33
CA SER A 30 15.37 -13.36 -0.04
C SER A 30 14.16 -14.16 -0.52
N THR A 31 13.54 -14.96 0.36
CA THR A 31 12.29 -15.67 0.07
C THR A 31 11.15 -14.69 -0.18
N TYR A 32 11.00 -13.66 0.67
CA TYR A 32 10.01 -12.61 0.44
C TYR A 32 10.24 -11.86 -0.87
N ALA A 33 11.49 -11.53 -1.21
CA ALA A 33 11.81 -10.86 -2.47
C ALA A 33 11.41 -11.69 -3.69
N LEU A 34 11.65 -13.01 -3.66
CA LEU A 34 11.24 -13.92 -4.74
C LEU A 34 9.71 -14.00 -4.85
N GLU A 35 9.00 -14.16 -3.73
CA GLU A 35 7.54 -14.21 -3.72
C GLU A 35 6.91 -12.90 -4.21
N LEU A 36 7.46 -11.75 -3.80
CA LEU A 36 7.03 -10.44 -4.31
C LEU A 36 7.30 -10.30 -5.81
N LYS A 37 8.42 -10.81 -6.32
CA LYS A 37 8.68 -10.82 -7.76
C LYS A 37 7.64 -11.64 -8.53
N VAL A 38 7.29 -12.83 -8.02
CA VAL A 38 6.23 -13.67 -8.60
C VAL A 38 4.88 -12.95 -8.58
N PHE A 39 4.53 -12.31 -7.46
CA PHE A 39 3.31 -11.51 -7.34
C PHE A 39 3.27 -10.35 -8.34
N MET A 40 4.38 -9.64 -8.51
CA MET A 40 4.49 -8.55 -9.48
C MET A 40 4.36 -9.05 -10.92
N ASP A 41 5.01 -10.16 -11.26
CA ASP A 41 4.91 -10.77 -12.59
C ASP A 41 3.49 -11.24 -12.89
N TRP A 42 2.81 -11.79 -11.87
CA TRP A 42 1.39 -12.11 -11.96
C TRP A 42 0.55 -10.87 -12.23
N CYS A 43 0.78 -9.75 -11.51
CA CYS A 43 0.06 -8.51 -11.74
C CYS A 43 0.25 -8.01 -13.18
N VAL A 44 1.50 -8.01 -13.67
CA VAL A 44 1.82 -7.60 -15.04
C VAL A 44 1.10 -8.48 -16.06
N LYS A 45 1.09 -9.80 -15.85
CA LYS A 45 0.42 -10.75 -16.74
C LYS A 45 -1.10 -10.63 -16.67
N LYS A 46 -1.69 -10.48 -15.48
CA LYS A 46 -3.15 -10.39 -15.33
C LYS A 46 -3.71 -9.11 -15.92
N TYR A 47 -3.07 -7.98 -15.64
CA TYR A 47 -3.55 -6.67 -16.07
C TYR A 47 -3.01 -6.24 -17.44
N GLN A 48 -2.06 -6.99 -18.02
CA GLN A 48 -1.38 -6.62 -19.26
C GLN A 48 -0.79 -5.20 -19.19
N MET A 49 -0.36 -4.80 -17.99
CA MET A 49 0.18 -3.49 -17.67
C MET A 49 1.54 -3.62 -17.02
N ARG A 50 2.46 -2.72 -17.36
CA ARG A 50 3.76 -2.64 -16.67
C ARG A 50 3.62 -1.78 -15.42
N TYR A 51 4.27 -2.18 -14.34
CA TYR A 51 4.49 -1.27 -13.22
C TYR A 51 5.57 -0.24 -13.62
N THR A 52 5.43 0.98 -13.13
CA THR A 52 6.43 2.05 -13.35
C THR A 52 7.40 2.17 -12.20
N GLU A 53 6.90 1.96 -10.98
CA GLU A 53 7.65 2.16 -9.74
C GLU A 53 7.27 1.10 -8.72
N VAL A 54 8.23 0.74 -7.87
CA VAL A 54 8.03 -0.14 -6.72
C VAL A 54 8.50 0.61 -5.49
N PHE A 55 7.57 0.87 -4.58
CA PHE A 55 7.86 1.56 -3.33
C PHE A 55 8.02 0.54 -2.21
N VAL A 56 9.11 0.66 -1.46
CA VAL A 56 9.39 -0.18 -0.28
C VAL A 56 9.61 0.73 0.91
N ASP A 57 9.17 0.30 2.08
CA ASP A 57 9.40 1.03 3.32
C ASP A 57 10.90 1.43 3.46
N PRO A 58 11.21 2.71 3.71
CA PRO A 58 12.59 3.17 3.86
C PRO A 58 13.43 2.40 4.90
N ALA A 59 12.80 1.84 5.92
CA ALA A 59 13.45 1.03 6.95
C ALA A 59 13.84 -0.38 6.45
N CYS A 60 13.15 -0.91 5.44
CA CYS A 60 13.36 -2.27 4.92
C CYS A 60 14.51 -2.37 3.91
N LYS A 61 15.70 -1.87 4.28
CA LYS A 61 16.89 -1.85 3.39
C LYS A 61 17.27 -3.23 2.86
N SER A 62 17.25 -4.26 3.72
CA SER A 62 17.62 -5.62 3.30
C SER A 62 16.69 -6.16 2.21
N LEU A 63 15.36 -5.97 2.34
CA LEU A 63 14.40 -6.41 1.32
C LEU A 63 14.65 -5.70 -0.02
N ARG A 64 15.00 -4.40 0.02
CA ARG A 64 15.30 -3.63 -1.19
C ARG A 64 16.50 -4.20 -1.94
N GLU A 65 17.58 -4.51 -1.22
CA GLU A 65 18.77 -5.12 -1.83
C GLU A 65 18.46 -6.50 -2.44
N GLU A 66 17.64 -7.33 -1.77
CA GLU A 66 17.21 -8.61 -2.33
C GLU A 66 16.34 -8.45 -3.59
N LEU A 67 15.44 -7.46 -3.62
CA LEU A 67 14.66 -7.12 -4.82
C LEU A 67 15.56 -6.60 -5.97
N HIS A 68 16.60 -5.81 -5.65
CA HIS A 68 17.56 -5.32 -6.65
C HIS A 68 18.34 -6.47 -7.30
N LYS A 69 18.73 -7.51 -6.52
CA LYS A 69 19.35 -8.73 -7.06
C LYS A 69 18.45 -9.47 -8.05
N LEU A 70 17.13 -9.34 -7.91
CA LEU A 70 16.12 -9.91 -8.82
C LEU A 70 15.75 -8.97 -9.98
N GLY A 71 16.45 -7.84 -10.15
CA GLY A 71 16.21 -6.87 -11.21
C GLY A 71 15.00 -5.95 -10.96
N VAL A 72 14.48 -5.91 -9.73
CA VAL A 72 13.39 -5.00 -9.35
C VAL A 72 13.97 -3.77 -8.67
N PHE A 73 14.06 -2.66 -9.40
CA PHE A 73 14.49 -1.38 -8.84
C PHE A 73 13.40 -0.78 -7.94
N THR A 74 13.79 -0.31 -6.76
CA THR A 74 12.87 0.18 -5.72
C THR A 74 13.18 1.61 -5.28
N LEU A 75 12.12 2.34 -4.96
CA LEU A 75 12.14 3.66 -4.33
C LEU A 75 11.76 3.54 -2.85
N GLY A 76 12.20 4.50 -2.04
CA GLY A 76 11.70 4.65 -0.68
C GLY A 76 10.25 5.13 -0.69
N ALA A 77 9.37 4.43 0.02
CA ALA A 77 7.97 4.81 0.13
C ALA A 77 7.81 6.17 0.84
N PRO A 78 6.88 7.04 0.40
CA PRO A 78 6.59 8.30 1.09
C PRO A 78 5.82 8.00 2.39
N ASN A 79 6.57 7.83 3.47
CA ASN A 79 6.04 7.40 4.77
C ASN A 79 5.57 8.54 5.69
N ASN A 80 5.34 9.73 5.15
CA ASN A 80 4.98 10.96 5.86
C ASN A 80 5.98 11.44 6.94
N SER A 81 7.18 10.87 7.05
CA SER A 81 8.16 11.28 8.07
C SER A 81 8.54 12.77 8.05
N LYS A 82 8.31 13.45 6.93
CA LYS A 82 8.59 14.88 6.74
C LYS A 82 7.33 15.74 6.55
N ASP A 83 6.14 15.13 6.61
CA ASP A 83 4.89 15.82 6.29
C ASP A 83 4.36 16.60 7.49
N VAL A 84 4.05 17.88 7.28
CA VAL A 84 3.41 18.78 8.23
C VAL A 84 2.25 19.45 7.52
N SER A 85 1.01 19.16 7.92
CA SER A 85 -0.17 19.96 7.57
C SER A 85 -0.39 21.05 8.62
N SER A 86 -1.29 22.00 8.35
CA SER A 86 -1.63 23.09 9.27
C SER A 86 -2.16 22.62 10.63
N LYS A 87 -2.62 21.36 10.75
CA LYS A 87 -3.19 20.78 11.99
C LYS A 87 -2.64 19.40 12.37
N THR A 88 -1.99 18.70 11.43
CA THR A 88 -1.63 17.28 11.56
C THR A 88 -0.18 17.06 11.12
N LYS A 89 0.54 16.14 11.77
CA LYS A 89 1.95 15.85 11.47
C LYS A 89 2.18 14.35 11.28
N GLY A 90 3.13 14.00 10.43
CA GLY A 90 3.56 12.61 10.28
C GLY A 90 2.47 11.71 9.71
N ILE A 91 2.34 10.51 10.28
CA ILE A 91 1.41 9.47 9.81
C ILE A 91 -0.05 9.94 9.73
N GLU A 92 -0.44 10.88 10.61
CA GLU A 92 -1.79 11.42 10.67
C GLU A 92 -2.19 12.13 9.38
N VAL A 93 -1.25 12.81 8.72
CA VAL A 93 -1.49 13.45 7.41
C VAL A 93 -1.82 12.38 6.36
N GLY A 94 -1.14 11.24 6.41
CA GLY A 94 -1.40 10.12 5.50
C GLY A 94 -2.75 9.46 5.78
N ILE A 95 -3.13 9.31 7.05
CA ILE A 95 -4.45 8.79 7.46
C ILE A 95 -5.57 9.71 6.96
N GLU A 96 -5.45 11.02 7.18
CA GLU A 96 -6.41 12.03 6.73
C GLU A 96 -6.58 12.01 5.20
N ARG A 97 -5.47 11.94 4.45
CA ARG A 97 -5.51 11.76 3.00
C ARG A 97 -6.23 10.48 2.57
N GLY A 98 -5.98 9.38 3.27
CA GLY A 98 -6.65 8.09 3.02
C GLY A 98 -8.16 8.20 3.21
N GLN A 99 -8.59 8.81 4.31
CA GLN A 99 -10.00 9.05 4.61
C GLN A 99 -10.67 9.93 3.55
N ASN A 100 -9.98 10.99 3.10
CA ASN A 100 -10.50 11.90 2.09
C ASN A 100 -10.70 11.19 0.74
N ILE A 101 -9.70 10.45 0.23
CA ILE A 101 -9.86 9.78 -1.07
C ILE A 101 -10.92 8.68 -1.06
N ILE A 102 -11.17 8.05 0.11
CA ILE A 102 -12.26 7.08 0.27
C ILE A 102 -13.60 7.81 0.25
N SER A 103 -13.74 8.88 1.04
CA SER A 103 -14.97 9.68 1.14
C SER A 103 -15.36 10.33 -0.19
N ASP A 104 -14.37 10.78 -0.96
CA ASP A 104 -14.54 11.41 -2.26
C ASP A 104 -14.79 10.40 -3.39
N GLY A 105 -14.82 9.09 -3.11
CA GLY A 105 -15.01 8.05 -4.11
C GLY A 105 -13.87 7.97 -5.13
N ALA A 106 -12.65 8.30 -4.71
CA ALA A 106 -11.43 8.27 -5.51
C ALA A 106 -10.57 7.00 -5.26
N PHE A 107 -10.93 6.15 -4.30
CA PHE A 107 -10.29 4.86 -4.04
C PHE A 107 -11.25 3.69 -4.32
N TYR A 108 -10.77 2.66 -5.03
CA TYR A 108 -11.53 1.44 -5.29
C TYR A 108 -10.71 0.18 -5.05
N LEU A 109 -11.38 -0.83 -4.53
CA LEU A 109 -10.93 -2.21 -4.55
C LEU A 109 -11.48 -2.88 -5.82
N VAL A 110 -10.60 -3.44 -6.63
CA VAL A 110 -10.98 -4.07 -7.91
C VAL A 110 -10.87 -5.58 -7.75
N ASN A 111 -12.02 -6.22 -7.52
CA ASN A 111 -12.12 -7.68 -7.42
C ASN A 111 -12.29 -8.33 -8.80
N HIS A 112 -11.83 -9.57 -8.90
CA HIS A 112 -12.02 -10.44 -10.05
C HIS A 112 -12.67 -11.74 -9.61
N SER A 113 -13.43 -12.39 -10.49
CA SER A 113 -14.08 -13.67 -10.22
C SER A 113 -13.10 -14.82 -9.94
N GLU A 114 -11.83 -14.66 -10.33
CA GLU A 114 -10.72 -15.58 -10.05
C GLU A 114 -9.73 -14.91 -9.10
N GLU A 115 -9.71 -15.36 -7.85
CA GLU A 115 -9.00 -14.73 -6.73
C GLU A 115 -7.73 -15.50 -6.35
N GLU A 116 -6.62 -15.23 -7.05
CA GLU A 116 -5.29 -15.65 -6.57
C GLU A 116 -4.74 -14.66 -5.53
N TYR A 117 -5.06 -13.37 -5.70
CA TYR A 117 -4.69 -12.28 -4.80
C TYR A 117 -5.92 -11.39 -4.56
N ASP A 118 -6.57 -11.60 -3.42
CA ASP A 118 -7.80 -10.90 -3.03
C ASP A 118 -7.52 -9.60 -2.27
N HIS A 119 -8.52 -9.09 -1.54
CA HIS A 119 -8.39 -7.94 -0.64
C HIS A 119 -8.77 -8.25 0.80
N TYR A 120 -8.88 -9.53 1.18
CA TYR A 120 -9.35 -9.96 2.49
C TYR A 120 -8.55 -9.31 3.62
N HIS A 121 -7.22 -9.40 3.58
CA HIS A 121 -6.37 -8.83 4.64
C HIS A 121 -6.43 -7.31 4.68
N PHE A 122 -6.62 -6.64 3.54
CA PHE A 122 -6.82 -5.19 3.52
C PHE A 122 -8.16 -4.81 4.17
N LEU A 123 -9.24 -5.52 3.82
CA LEU A 123 -10.57 -5.33 4.39
C LEU A 123 -10.63 -5.65 5.89
N LYS A 124 -9.89 -6.67 6.33
CA LYS A 124 -9.75 -7.00 7.75
C LYS A 124 -9.06 -5.86 8.49
N GLU A 125 -7.90 -5.41 8.02
CA GLU A 125 -7.15 -4.37 8.71
C GLU A 125 -7.87 -3.01 8.69
N ILE A 126 -8.48 -2.60 7.58
CA ILE A 126 -9.24 -1.32 7.54
C ILE A 126 -10.45 -1.35 8.48
N GLY A 127 -11.05 -2.51 8.72
CA GLY A 127 -12.15 -2.69 9.68
C GLY A 127 -11.71 -2.74 11.15
N LEU A 128 -10.44 -3.05 11.41
CA LEU A 128 -9.87 -3.14 12.77
C LEU A 128 -9.09 -1.88 13.16
N TYR A 129 -8.61 -1.12 12.19
CA TYR A 129 -7.75 0.03 12.42
C TYR A 129 -8.43 1.10 13.28
N SER A 130 -7.93 1.26 14.51
CA SER A 130 -8.58 2.03 15.57
C SER A 130 -7.60 2.95 16.28
N ARG A 131 -8.13 3.87 17.09
CA ARG A 131 -7.36 4.78 17.93
C ARG A 131 -7.48 4.39 19.40
N ASP A 132 -6.43 4.68 20.16
CA ASP A 132 -6.42 4.56 21.62
C ASP A 132 -7.23 5.69 22.29
N ASP A 133 -7.34 5.63 23.62
CA ASP A 133 -8.07 6.64 24.41
C ASP A 133 -7.48 8.06 24.31
N ASN A 134 -6.24 8.19 23.84
CA ASN A 134 -5.56 9.46 23.61
C ASN A 134 -5.69 9.93 22.15
N GLY A 135 -6.45 9.21 21.33
CA GLY A 135 -6.66 9.49 19.92
C GLY A 135 -5.47 9.12 19.03
N LYS A 136 -4.50 8.32 19.49
CA LYS A 136 -3.37 7.87 18.67
C LYS A 136 -3.70 6.58 17.92
N PRO A 137 -3.22 6.38 16.68
CA PRO A 137 -3.40 5.13 15.97
C PRO A 137 -2.78 3.97 16.74
N ILE A 138 -3.52 2.87 16.89
CA ILE A 138 -3.03 1.67 17.55
C ILE A 138 -2.04 0.96 16.62
N ASP A 139 -0.85 0.63 17.13
CA ASP A 139 0.19 -0.08 16.40
C ASP A 139 -0.06 -1.60 16.41
N LYS A 140 -1.15 -2.00 15.76
CA LYS A 140 -1.56 -3.40 15.62
C LYS A 140 -2.42 -3.57 14.37
N ASP A 141 -2.23 -4.68 13.66
CA ASP A 141 -3.02 -5.02 12.47
C ASP A 141 -3.01 -3.87 11.43
N ASN A 142 -1.83 -3.29 11.18
CA ASN A 142 -1.65 -2.06 10.39
C ASN A 142 -0.73 -2.22 9.17
N HIS A 143 -0.28 -3.43 8.82
CA HIS A 143 0.67 -3.66 7.73
C HIS A 143 0.11 -3.20 6.37
N ALA A 144 -1.11 -3.60 6.05
CA ALA A 144 -1.84 -3.16 4.86
C ALA A 144 -2.26 -1.69 4.97
N MET A 145 -2.48 -1.15 6.18
CA MET A 145 -2.81 0.27 6.38
C MET A 145 -1.60 1.17 6.12
N ASP A 146 -0.41 0.76 6.52
CA ASP A 146 0.83 1.47 6.21
C ASP A 146 1.16 1.42 4.72
N GLU A 147 1.03 0.25 4.09
CA GLU A 147 1.18 0.13 2.64
C GLU A 147 0.17 1.02 1.89
N PHE A 148 -1.10 0.98 2.30
CA PHE A 148 -2.14 1.84 1.73
C PHE A 148 -1.79 3.32 1.88
N ARG A 149 -1.35 3.75 3.06
CA ARG A 149 -0.92 5.13 3.31
C ARG A 149 0.20 5.56 2.38
N TYR A 150 1.16 4.68 2.09
CA TYR A 150 2.23 4.96 1.12
C TYR A 150 1.67 5.16 -0.29
N SER A 151 0.79 4.27 -0.73
CA SER A 151 0.10 4.35 -2.02
C SER A 151 -0.75 5.62 -2.16
N VAL A 152 -1.49 5.98 -1.11
CA VAL A 152 -2.28 7.23 -1.01
C VAL A 152 -1.39 8.45 -1.16
N ASN A 153 -0.27 8.50 -0.45
CA ASN A 153 0.62 9.66 -0.52
C ASN A 153 1.18 9.84 -1.93
N VAL A 154 1.60 8.78 -2.62
CA VAL A 154 2.05 8.88 -4.02
C VAL A 154 0.92 9.43 -4.89
N PHE A 155 -0.29 8.88 -4.74
CA PHE A 155 -1.44 9.26 -5.55
C PHE A 155 -1.83 10.73 -5.33
N VAL A 156 -1.95 11.16 -4.08
CA VAL A 156 -2.39 12.51 -3.73
C VAL A 156 -1.42 13.57 -4.25
N HIS A 157 -0.12 13.36 -4.05
CA HIS A 157 0.89 14.33 -4.51
C HIS A 157 0.96 14.47 -6.03
N ARG A 158 0.57 13.44 -6.79
CA ARG A 158 0.75 13.42 -8.24
C ARG A 158 -0.51 13.68 -9.04
N TYR A 159 -1.67 13.28 -8.53
CA TYR A 159 -2.88 13.17 -9.35
C TYR A 159 -4.14 13.76 -8.72
N TYR A 160 -4.17 13.93 -7.39
CA TYR A 160 -5.40 14.29 -6.68
C TYR A 160 -5.51 15.79 -6.35
N ASN A 161 -4.37 16.42 -6.04
CA ASN A 161 -4.30 17.86 -5.76
C ASN A 161 -4.68 18.72 -6.97
#